data_AF-A0A1C8Y859-F1
#
_entry.id   AF-A0A1C8Y859-F1
#
_cell.length_a   1.000
_cell.length_b   1.000
_cell.length_c   1.000
_cell.angle_alpha   90.00
_cell.angle_beta   90.00
_cell.angle_gamma   90.00
#
_symmetry.space_group_name_H-M   'P 1'
#
loop_
_entity.id
_entity.type
_entity.pdbx_description
1 polymer ?
#
loop_
_entity_poly.entity_id
_entity_poly.type
_entity_poly.pdbx_seq_one_letter_code
_entity_poly.pdbx_strand_id
1 'polypeptide(L)' 'PYSQNPRDYFVPDNELPPLVHSGFNPSFIATVSHEKGSGDTSEFEITYGRNMDVTHATRRTTHYGNSYLEGS' A
#
# COMPACT_ATOMS: atom_id res chain seq x y z
N PRO A 1 -20.25 15.93 -14.65
CA PRO A 1 -18.82 15.81 -14.30
C PRO A 1 -18.25 14.45 -14.72
N TYR A 2 -17.74 14.35 -15.94
CA TYR A 2 -16.89 13.24 -16.36
C TYR A 2 -15.45 13.72 -16.15
N SER A 3 -14.78 13.30 -15.08
CA SER A 3 -13.34 13.56 -15.02
C SER A 3 -12.64 12.54 -15.93
N GLN A 4 -11.74 13.07 -16.77
CA GLN A 4 -10.83 12.26 -17.57
C GLN A 4 -9.62 11.80 -16.74
N ASN A 5 -9.41 12.37 -15.55
CA ASN A 5 -8.32 12.00 -14.66
C ASN A 5 -8.78 10.88 -13.69
N PRO A 6 -8.16 9.69 -13.72
CA PRO A 6 -8.51 8.61 -12.79
C PRO A 6 -8.31 8.99 -11.31
N ARG A 7 -7.42 9.94 -11.00
CA ARG A 7 -7.17 10.39 -9.62
C ARG A 7 -8.40 11.03 -8.97
N ASP A 8 -9.26 11.66 -9.76
CA ASP A 8 -10.43 12.39 -9.27
C ASP A 8 -11.56 11.46 -8.80
N TYR A 9 -11.42 10.15 -9.00
CA TYR A 9 -12.34 9.13 -8.51
C TYR A 9 -11.98 8.62 -7.10
N PHE A 10 -10.86 9.09 -6.54
CA PHE A 10 -10.38 8.72 -5.21
C PHE A 10 -10.27 9.96 -4.31
N VAL A 11 -10.36 9.76 -2.98
CA VAL A 11 -10.22 10.84 -2.00
C VAL A 11 -8.87 11.56 -2.13
N PRO A 12 -8.78 12.86 -1.84
CA PRO A 12 -7.52 13.62 -1.88
C PRO A 12 -6.49 13.12 -0.85
N ASP A 13 -5.21 13.47 -1.04
CA ASP A 13 -4.09 12.93 -0.24
C ASP A 13 -4.20 13.25 1.26
N ASN A 14 -4.81 14.39 1.63
CA ASN A 14 -5.02 14.78 3.02
C ASN A 14 -6.04 13.90 3.77
N GLU A 15 -6.80 13.08 3.04
CA GLU A 15 -7.73 12.10 3.60
C GLU A 15 -7.14 10.68 3.60
N LEU A 16 -5.98 10.48 2.98
CA LEU A 16 -5.26 9.21 3.00
C LEU A 16 -4.34 9.15 4.23
N PRO A 17 -4.10 7.96 4.80
CA PRO A 17 -3.10 7.80 5.84
C PRO A 17 -1.68 7.92 5.25
N PRO A 18 -0.66 8.35 6.04
CA PRO A 18 0.73 8.48 5.57
C PRO A 18 1.31 7.22 4.92
N LEU A 19 0.89 6.03 5.35
CA LEU A 19 1.36 4.78 4.76
C LEU A 19 0.90 4.57 3.30
N VAL A 20 -0.19 5.23 2.89
CA VAL A 20 -0.76 5.12 1.52
C VAL A 20 -0.29 6.26 0.64
N HIS A 21 -0.30 7.51 1.14
CA HIS A 21 0.09 8.68 0.32
C HIS A 21 1.59 9.03 0.40
N SER A 22 2.35 8.46 1.33
CA SER A 22 3.78 8.73 1.52
C SER A 22 4.61 7.44 1.57
N GLY A 23 4.44 6.62 2.61
CA GLY A 23 5.19 5.37 2.80
C GLY A 23 5.31 4.93 4.25
N PHE A 24 6.06 3.85 4.46
CA PHE A 24 6.30 3.25 5.78
C PHE A 24 7.74 3.45 6.21
N ASN A 25 7.94 3.84 7.46
CA ASN A 25 9.26 4.01 8.09
C ASN A 25 9.53 2.80 9.01
N PRO A 26 10.24 1.76 8.54
CA PRO A 26 10.47 0.55 9.31
C PRO A 26 11.42 0.81 10.49
N SER A 27 11.06 0.26 11.66
CA SER A 27 11.92 0.21 12.84
C SER A 27 11.76 -1.16 13.48
N PHE A 28 12.64 -2.08 13.08
CA PHE A 28 12.64 -3.47 13.54
C PHE A 28 13.99 -3.82 14.13
N ILE A 29 13.99 -4.72 15.12
CA ILE A 29 15.21 -5.23 15.75
C ILE A 29 15.17 -6.75 15.74
N ALA A 30 16.31 -7.36 15.43
CA ALA A 30 16.50 -8.80 15.48
C ALA A 30 17.82 -9.11 16.21
N THR A 31 17.80 -10.14 17.07
CA THR A 31 18.99 -10.66 17.74
C THR A 31 19.20 -12.09 17.26
N VAL A 32 20.42 -12.40 16.82
CA VAL A 32 20.84 -13.72 16.37
C VAL A 32 22.11 -14.12 17.12
N SER A 33 22.26 -15.39 17.45
CA SER A 33 23.47 -15.94 18.06
C SER A 33 24.31 -16.69 17.03
N HIS A 34 25.62 -16.70 17.22
CA HIS A 34 26.57 -17.47 16.43
C HIS A 34 27.39 -18.35 17.38
N GLU A 35 27.46 -19.65 17.09
CA GLU A 35 28.16 -20.61 17.94
C GLU A 35 29.68 -20.42 17.85
N LYS A 36 30.37 -20.62 18.98
CA LYS A 36 31.83 -20.52 19.01
C LYS A 36 32.43 -21.71 18.28
N GLY A 37 33.28 -21.45 17.29
CA GLY A 37 33.99 -22.49 16.53
C GLY A 37 33.15 -23.20 15.46
N SER A 38 31.95 -22.70 15.13
CA SER A 38 31.05 -23.31 14.12
C SER A 38 31.25 -22.77 12.69
N GLY A 39 32.33 -22.04 12.44
CA GLY A 39 32.62 -21.38 11.16
C GLY A 39 32.79 -19.86 11.31
N ASP A 40 33.48 -19.26 10.35
CA ASP A 40 33.94 -17.85 10.45
C ASP A 40 32.91 -16.84 9.95
N THR A 41 31.94 -17.24 9.11
CA THR A 41 31.01 -16.33 8.41
C THR A 41 29.57 -16.81 8.44
N SER A 42 28.63 -15.87 8.40
CA SER A 42 27.19 -16.11 8.22
C SER A 42 26.64 -15.17 7.15
N GLU A 43 25.60 -15.61 6.44
CA GLU A 43 24.91 -14.80 5.43
C GLU A 43 23.55 -14.36 5.98
N PHE A 44 23.26 -13.08 5.80
CA PHE A 44 21.98 -12.48 6.16
C PHE A 44 21.36 -11.85 4.92
N GLU A 45 20.14 -12.25 4.59
CA GLU A 45 19.30 -11.59 3.59
C GLU A 45 18.23 -10.76 4.31
N ILE A 46 18.14 -9.48 3.99
CA ILE A 46 17.16 -8.55 4.58
C ILE A 46 16.31 -7.99 3.44
N THR A 47 15.02 -8.34 3.44
CA THR A 47 14.11 -7.99 2.34
C THR A 47 13.09 -6.96 2.78
N TYR A 48 13.10 -5.81 2.10
CA TYR A 48 12.09 -4.76 2.24
C TYR A 48 11.14 -4.86 1.04
N GLY A 49 9.84 -4.70 1.26
CA GLY A 49 8.87 -4.90 0.19
C GLY A 49 7.51 -4.28 0.49
N ARG A 50 6.64 -4.36 -0.51
CA ARG A 50 5.23 -3.98 -0.42
C ARG A 50 4.39 -4.96 -1.22
N ASN A 51 3.20 -5.26 -0.71
CA ASN A 51 2.13 -5.87 -1.51
C ASN A 51 1.19 -4.73 -1.93
N MET A 52 0.78 -4.72 -3.19
CA MET A 52 -0.02 -3.66 -3.77
C MET A 52 -1.37 -4.18 -4.20
N ASP A 53 -2.42 -3.60 -3.61
CA ASP A 53 -3.79 -3.84 -4.04
C ASP A 53 -4.19 -2.87 -5.14
N VAL A 54 -5.21 -3.26 -5.91
CA VAL A 54 -5.85 -2.43 -6.93
C VAL A 54 -7.31 -2.28 -6.56
N THR A 55 -7.73 -1.06 -6.26
CA THR A 55 -9.15 -0.72 -6.04
C THR A 55 -9.72 -0.09 -7.30
N HIS A 56 -10.85 -0.63 -7.79
CA HIS A 56 -11.55 -0.04 -8.91
C HIS A 56 -12.68 0.86 -8.40
N ALA A 57 -12.76 2.08 -8.91
CA ALA A 57 -13.88 2.99 -8.66
C ALA A 57 -14.76 3.04 -9.91
N THR A 58 -15.94 2.43 -9.85
CA THR A 58 -16.86 2.39 -10.99
C THR A 58 -18.01 3.37 -10.77
N ARG A 59 -18.28 4.19 -11.77
CA ARG A 59 -19.48 5.03 -11.79
C ARG A 59 -20.56 4.41 -12.65
N ARG A 60 -21.73 4.11 -12.07
CA ARG A 60 -22.91 3.67 -12.82
C ARG A 60 -23.85 4.85 -13.05
N THR A 61 -24.13 5.16 -14.33
CA THR A 61 -25.11 6.19 -14.70
C THR A 61 -26.52 5.59 -14.63
N THR A 62 -27.43 6.25 -13.92
CA THR A 62 -28.84 5.82 -13.78
C THR A 62 -29.76 7.03 -13.76
N HIS A 63 -30.98 6.85 -14.26
CA HIS A 63 -32.05 7.87 -14.24
C HIS A 63 -32.99 7.72 -13.03
N TYR A 64 -32.85 6.66 -12.22
CA TYR A 64 -33.84 6.30 -11.19
C TYR A 64 -33.21 5.84 -9.86
N GLY A 65 -31.92 6.13 -9.62
CA GLY A 65 -31.22 5.71 -8.40
C GLY A 65 -29.95 6.53 -8.10
N ASN A 66 -29.20 6.12 -7.08
CA ASN A 66 -27.95 6.77 -6.70
C ASN A 66 -26.84 6.52 -7.75
N SER A 67 -26.12 7.58 -8.15
CA SER A 67 -25.04 7.54 -9.13
C SER A 67 -23.65 7.73 -8.52
N TYR A 68 -23.47 7.36 -7.25
CA TYR A 68 -22.19 7.44 -6.54
C TYR A 68 -21.17 6.45 -7.12
N LEU A 69 -19.90 6.68 -6.80
CA LEU A 69 -18.84 5.71 -7.09
C LEU A 69 -19.02 4.48 -6.20
N GLU A 70 -18.98 3.31 -6.82
CA GLU A 70 -18.98 2.03 -6.13
C GLU A 70 -17.54 1.50 -6.13
N GLY A 71 -17.00 1.22 -4.95
CA GLY A 71 -15.71 0.57 -4.79
C GLY A 71 -15.86 -0.95 -4.87
N SER A 72 -14.98 -1.62 -5.61
CA SER A 72 -14.90 -3.09 -5.73
C SER A 72 -13.47 -3.57 -5.64
#